data_AF-A0A950UP49-F1
#
_entry.id   AF-A0A950UP49-F1
#
_cell.length_a   1.000
_cell.length_b   1.000
_cell.length_c   1.000
_cell.angle_alpha   90.00
_cell.angle_beta   90.00
_cell.angle_gamma   90.00
#
_symmetry.space_group_name_H-M   'P 1'
#
loop_
_entity.id
_entity.type
_entity.pdbx_description
1 polymer ?
#
loop_
_entity_poly.entity_id
_entity_poly.type
_entity_poly.pdbx_seq_one_letter_code
_entity_poly.pdbx_strand_id
1 'polypeptide(L)'
;MPLLVLVVLAAGGAIVLLGRVGGAAVHRSSARTAADDAALAGAADGRAAASSVAGANGGRIVSYRELGTETEVRVDVGTATAVARARRDAGGRGPDGMTPALRAVWTRLGQLLGQAVPVYSVVPSSSGQAGAAVIVPPDWATRLSVVGRQAGLCQVAPVQFEICR
;
A
#
# COMPACT_ATOMS: atom_id res chain seq x y z
N MET A 1 -17.77 59.02 2.82
CA MET A 1 -17.96 57.60 2.44
C MET A 1 -16.99 57.03 1.38
N PRO A 2 -15.94 57.69 0.85
CA PRO A 2 -15.07 57.05 -0.14
C PRO A 2 -14.13 55.99 0.46
N LEU A 3 -13.67 56.18 1.71
CA LEU A 3 -12.82 55.22 2.41
C LEU A 3 -13.52 53.88 2.68
N LEU A 4 -14.80 53.92 3.02
CA LEU A 4 -15.58 52.73 3.36
C LEU A 4 -15.77 51.82 2.14
N VAL A 5 -16.00 52.41 0.96
CA VAL A 5 -16.05 51.70 -0.32
C VAL A 5 -14.71 51.03 -0.65
N LEU A 6 -13.61 51.73 -0.42
CA LEU A 6 -12.26 51.23 -0.68
C LEU A 6 -11.88 50.06 0.25
N VAL A 7 -12.26 50.15 1.53
CA VAL A 7 -12.07 49.06 2.51
C VAL A 7 -12.91 47.84 2.15
N VAL A 8 -14.18 48.02 1.75
CA VAL A 8 -15.05 46.91 1.35
C VAL A 8 -14.53 46.23 0.08
N LEU A 9 -14.06 46.99 -0.91
CA LEU A 9 -13.43 46.44 -2.12
C LEU A 9 -12.14 45.69 -1.82
N ALA A 10 -11.26 46.25 -0.97
CA ALA A 10 -10.03 45.60 -0.57
C ALA A 10 -10.29 44.30 0.21
N ALA A 11 -11.23 44.32 1.15
CA ALA A 11 -11.64 43.14 1.92
C ALA A 11 -12.28 42.07 1.03
N GLY A 12 -13.20 42.45 0.14
CA GLY A 12 -13.81 41.54 -0.82
C GLY A 12 -12.78 40.92 -1.78
N GLY A 13 -11.85 41.74 -2.29
CA GLY A 13 -10.74 41.27 -3.12
C GLY A 13 -9.83 40.28 -2.38
N ALA A 14 -9.49 40.57 -1.12
CA ALA A 14 -8.68 39.68 -0.29
C ALA A 14 -9.37 38.33 -0.04
N ILE A 15 -10.68 38.31 0.26
CA ILE A 15 -11.46 37.08 0.46
C ILE A 15 -11.47 36.22 -0.82
N VAL A 16 -11.67 36.84 -1.99
CA VAL A 16 -11.67 36.11 -3.28
C VAL A 16 -10.29 35.55 -3.60
N LEU A 17 -9.22 36.31 -3.34
CA LEU A 17 -7.84 35.87 -3.51
C LEU A 17 -7.52 34.68 -2.60
N LEU A 18 -7.88 34.77 -1.32
CA LEU A 18 -7.73 33.68 -0.35
C LEU A 18 -8.50 32.41 -0.77
N GLY A 19 -9.72 32.56 -1.29
CA GLY A 19 -10.51 31.43 -1.80
C GLY A 19 -9.89 30.75 -3.02
N ARG A 20 -9.34 31.51 -3.97
CA ARG A 20 -8.68 30.94 -5.16
C ARG A 20 -7.34 30.28 -4.83
N VAL A 21 -6.56 30.88 -3.93
CA VAL A 21 -5.30 30.29 -3.46
C VAL A 21 -5.57 29.03 -2.63
N GLY A 22 -6.60 29.05 -1.79
CA GLY A 22 -7.05 27.90 -1.00
C GLY A 22 -7.51 26.73 -1.88
N GLY A 23 -8.35 26.99 -2.89
CA GLY A 23 -8.83 25.95 -3.81
C GLY A 23 -7.69 25.28 -4.59
N ALA A 24 -6.73 26.06 -5.10
CA ALA A 24 -5.57 25.51 -5.79
C ALA A 24 -4.66 24.68 -4.87
N ALA A 25 -4.49 25.09 -3.61
CA ALA A 25 -3.72 24.35 -2.62
C ALA A 25 -4.40 23.02 -2.24
N VAL A 26 -5.73 23.02 -2.09
CA VAL A 26 -6.52 21.81 -1.77
C VAL A 26 -6.51 20.80 -2.91
N HIS A 27 -6.64 21.24 -4.16
CA HIS A 27 -6.53 20.32 -5.31
C HIS A 27 -5.14 19.67 -5.37
N ARG A 28 -4.08 20.44 -5.07
CA ARG A 28 -2.72 19.92 -5.06
C ARG A 28 -2.47 18.93 -3.92
N SER A 29 -3.00 19.20 -2.72
CA SER A 29 -2.85 18.26 -1.59
C SER A 29 -3.63 16.97 -1.86
N SER A 30 -4.86 17.09 -2.36
CA SER A 30 -5.70 15.94 -2.71
C SER A 30 -5.08 15.08 -3.82
N ALA A 31 -4.53 15.70 -4.87
CA ALA A 31 -3.78 14.97 -5.91
C ALA A 31 -2.57 14.22 -5.33
N ARG A 32 -1.85 14.83 -4.39
CA ARG A 32 -0.69 14.22 -3.72
C ARG A 32 -1.12 12.98 -2.92
N THR A 33 -2.11 13.11 -2.03
CA THR A 33 -2.66 12.01 -1.24
C THR A 33 -3.16 10.88 -2.13
N ALA A 34 -3.92 11.20 -3.19
CA ALA A 34 -4.41 10.20 -4.13
C ALA A 34 -3.28 9.45 -4.84
N ALA A 35 -2.18 10.14 -5.20
CA ALA A 35 -1.03 9.51 -5.80
C ALA A 35 -0.26 8.62 -4.82
N ASP A 36 -0.03 9.09 -3.59
CA ASP A 36 0.71 8.35 -2.56
C ASP A 36 -0.02 7.05 -2.18
N ASP A 37 -1.32 7.11 -1.91
CA ASP A 37 -2.14 5.94 -1.59
C ASP A 37 -2.23 4.96 -2.78
N ALA A 38 -2.38 5.47 -4.00
CA ALA A 38 -2.41 4.64 -5.20
C ALA A 38 -1.06 3.99 -5.49
N ALA A 39 0.05 4.66 -5.19
CA ALA A 39 1.39 4.08 -5.32
C ALA A 39 1.60 2.96 -4.31
N LEU A 40 1.20 3.14 -3.04
CA LEU A 40 1.27 2.10 -2.01
C LEU A 40 0.40 0.89 -2.38
N ALA A 41 -0.85 1.12 -2.79
CA ALA A 41 -1.75 0.07 -3.24
C ALA A 41 -1.22 -0.63 -4.51
N GLY A 42 -0.62 0.13 -5.43
CA GLY A 42 0.02 -0.40 -6.64
C GLY A 42 1.24 -1.25 -6.34
N ALA A 43 2.07 -0.84 -5.40
CA ALA A 43 3.17 -1.65 -4.91
C ALA A 43 2.65 -2.94 -4.27
N ALA A 44 1.61 -2.88 -3.43
CA ALA A 44 1.10 -4.06 -2.73
C ALA A 44 0.37 -5.06 -3.64
N ASP A 45 -0.65 -4.59 -4.36
CA ASP A 45 -1.67 -5.43 -5.01
C ASP A 45 -1.77 -5.14 -6.54
N GLY A 46 -0.84 -4.35 -7.08
CA GLY A 46 -0.74 -4.05 -8.51
C GLY A 46 -1.69 -2.98 -9.03
N ARG A 47 -1.73 -2.81 -10.36
CA ARG A 47 -2.44 -1.72 -11.04
C ARG A 47 -3.93 -1.62 -10.70
N ALA A 48 -4.63 -2.74 -10.54
CA ALA A 48 -6.07 -2.74 -10.27
C ALA A 48 -6.39 -2.10 -8.90
N ALA A 49 -5.61 -2.46 -7.87
CA ALA A 49 -5.73 -1.87 -6.54
C ALA A 49 -5.36 -0.38 -6.55
N ALA A 50 -4.28 0.00 -7.25
CA ALA A 50 -3.91 1.40 -7.45
C ALA A 50 -5.07 2.22 -8.05
N SER A 51 -5.72 1.71 -9.10
CA SER A 51 -6.86 2.39 -9.75
C SER A 51 -8.07 2.53 -8.83
N SER A 52 -8.39 1.49 -8.06
CA SER A 52 -9.49 1.52 -7.08
C SER A 52 -9.26 2.57 -6.01
N VAL A 53 -8.04 2.65 -5.47
CA VAL A 53 -7.66 3.61 -4.43
C VAL A 53 -7.60 5.04 -4.97
N ALA A 54 -7.05 5.23 -6.17
CA ALA A 54 -7.09 6.54 -6.84
C ALA A 54 -8.53 7.04 -7.01
N GLY A 55 -9.45 6.16 -7.46
CA GLY A 55 -10.86 6.48 -7.63
C GLY A 55 -11.56 6.84 -6.31
N ALA A 56 -11.26 6.12 -5.23
CA ALA A 56 -11.79 6.43 -3.89
C ALA A 56 -11.33 7.82 -3.39
N ASN A 57 -10.14 8.24 -3.80
CA ASN A 57 -9.58 9.57 -3.53
C ASN A 57 -10.00 10.65 -4.55
N GLY A 58 -10.99 10.36 -5.40
CA GLY A 58 -11.49 11.30 -6.41
C GLY A 58 -10.53 11.54 -7.59
N GLY A 59 -9.54 10.67 -7.74
CA GLY A 59 -8.50 10.76 -8.76
C GLY A 59 -8.58 9.66 -9.82
N ARG A 60 -7.88 9.89 -10.93
CA ARG A 60 -7.71 8.89 -12.00
C ARG A 60 -6.24 8.67 -12.31
N ILE A 61 -5.83 7.41 -12.46
CA ILE A 61 -4.47 7.08 -12.89
C ILE A 61 -4.32 7.44 -14.37
N VAL A 62 -3.35 8.31 -14.66
CA VAL A 62 -2.94 8.65 -16.04
C VAL A 62 -1.71 7.87 -16.47
N SER A 63 -0.84 7.47 -15.54
CA SER A 63 0.28 6.57 -15.83
C SER A 63 0.59 5.67 -14.64
N TYR A 64 0.88 4.41 -14.90
CA TYR A 64 1.36 3.46 -13.90
C TYR A 64 2.53 2.67 -14.49
N ARG A 65 3.64 2.63 -13.78
CA ARG A 65 4.87 1.97 -14.20
C ARG A 65 5.44 1.15 -13.05
N GLU A 66 5.77 -0.10 -13.34
CA GLU A 66 6.54 -0.95 -12.43
C GLU A 66 8.01 -0.88 -12.82
N LEU A 67 8.83 -0.44 -11.89
CA LEU A 67 10.27 -0.26 -12.00
C LEU A 67 10.94 -1.27 -11.06
N GLY A 68 10.87 -2.56 -11.41
CA GLY A 68 11.37 -3.66 -10.58
C GLY A 68 10.62 -3.77 -9.24
N THR A 69 11.27 -3.36 -8.14
CA THR A 69 10.67 -3.29 -6.80
C THR A 69 9.97 -1.97 -6.53
N GLU A 70 9.99 -0.99 -7.44
CA GLU A 70 9.26 0.27 -7.25
C GLU A 70 8.03 0.33 -8.17
N THR A 71 7.00 1.02 -7.71
CA THR A 71 5.80 1.34 -8.49
C THR A 71 5.65 2.84 -8.53
N GLU A 72 5.70 3.42 -9.73
CA GLU A 72 5.43 4.84 -9.99
C GLU A 72 3.98 4.98 -10.47
N VAL A 73 3.21 5.82 -9.78
CA VAL A 73 1.82 6.13 -10.14
C VAL A 73 1.67 7.63 -10.31
N ARG A 74 1.04 8.03 -11.41
CA ARG A 74 0.63 9.41 -11.66
C ARG A 74 -0.89 9.48 -11.65
N VAL A 75 -1.42 10.33 -10.77
CA VAL A 75 -2.85 10.53 -10.55
C VAL A 75 -3.21 11.97 -10.90
N ASP A 76 -4.39 12.12 -11.49
CA ASP A 76 -5.02 13.39 -11.79
C ASP A 76 -6.27 13.55 -10.92
N VAL A 77 -6.37 14.67 -10.20
CA VAL A 77 -7.50 15.04 -9.32
C VAL A 77 -7.94 16.45 -9.66
N GLY A 78 -9.12 16.58 -10.29
CA GLY A 78 -9.63 17.87 -10.74
C GLY A 78 -8.71 18.53 -11.77
N THR A 79 -8.03 19.60 -11.36
CA THR A 79 -7.06 20.35 -12.19
C THR A 79 -5.60 20.08 -11.80
N ALA A 80 -5.35 19.23 -10.81
CA ALA A 80 -4.02 18.98 -10.27
C ALA A 80 -3.57 17.55 -10.57
N THR A 81 -2.33 17.43 -11.06
CA THR A 81 -1.67 16.14 -11.28
C THR A 81 -0.54 15.95 -10.28
N ALA A 82 -0.41 14.74 -9.74
CA ALA A 82 0.69 14.35 -8.86
C ALA A 82 1.29 13.02 -9.27
N VAL A 83 2.55 12.82 -8.90
CA VAL A 83 3.30 11.58 -9.09
C VAL A 83 3.79 11.12 -7.74
N ALA A 84 3.63 9.83 -7.47
CA ALA A 84 4.17 9.18 -6.29
C ALA A 84 4.88 7.90 -6.70
N ARG A 85 5.83 7.49 -5.86
CA ARG A 85 6.57 6.24 -5.99
C ARG A 85 6.48 5.50 -4.68
N ALA A 86 6.18 4.22 -4.74
CA ALA A 86 6.22 3.34 -3.60
C ALA A 86 7.07 2.13 -3.94
N ARG A 87 7.93 1.74 -3.00
CA ARG A 87 8.63 0.48 -3.12
C ARG A 87 7.71 -0.64 -2.67
N ARG A 88 7.65 -1.72 -3.45
CA ARG A 88 7.42 -3.06 -2.93
C ARG A 88 8.53 -3.33 -1.93
N ASP A 89 8.32 -2.93 -0.68
CA ASP A 89 8.83 -3.76 0.38
C ASP A 89 8.24 -5.14 0.11
N ALA A 90 9.11 -6.14 0.14
CA ALA A 90 8.79 -7.55 0.11
C ALA A 90 7.88 -7.91 1.30
N GLY A 91 6.69 -7.34 1.38
CA GLY A 91 5.84 -7.28 2.56
C GLY A 91 4.51 -6.62 2.23
N GLY A 92 3.99 -6.89 1.03
CA GLY A 92 2.60 -6.63 0.67
C GLY A 92 1.70 -7.34 1.67
N ARG A 93 1.26 -6.55 2.66
CA ARG A 93 0.66 -6.94 3.94
C ARG A 93 1.66 -7.67 4.84
N GLY A 94 2.02 -7.02 5.94
CA GLY A 94 2.59 -7.71 7.10
C GLY A 94 1.66 -8.83 7.62
N PRO A 95 1.87 -9.36 8.83
CA PRO A 95 1.06 -10.45 9.39
C PRO A 95 -0.47 -10.22 9.39
N ASP A 96 -0.94 -9.02 9.07
CA ASP A 96 -2.34 -8.64 8.89
C ASP A 96 -3.03 -9.32 7.69
N GLY A 97 -2.27 -9.76 6.68
CA GLY A 97 -2.81 -10.46 5.50
C GLY A 97 -3.01 -11.96 5.72
N MET A 98 -2.40 -12.50 6.78
CA MET A 98 -2.53 -13.90 7.14
C MET A 98 -3.89 -14.17 7.78
N THR A 99 -4.41 -15.36 7.53
CA THR A 99 -5.51 -15.90 8.33
C THR A 99 -5.11 -15.98 9.82
N PRO A 100 -6.06 -15.89 10.77
CA PRO A 100 -5.74 -15.96 12.20
C PRO A 100 -4.96 -17.23 12.58
N ALA A 101 -5.30 -18.36 11.95
CA ALA A 101 -4.61 -19.63 12.15
C ALA A 101 -3.14 -19.55 11.70
N LEU A 102 -2.89 -19.02 10.50
CA LEU A 102 -1.53 -18.90 9.98
C LEU A 102 -0.71 -17.91 10.79
N ARG A 103 -1.34 -16.81 11.25
CA ARG A 103 -0.70 -15.84 12.14
C ARG A 103 -0.25 -16.47 13.45
N ALA A 104 -1.09 -17.27 14.10
CA ALA A 104 -0.73 -17.95 15.35
C ALA A 104 0.48 -18.88 15.17
N VAL A 105 0.51 -19.63 14.06
CA VAL A 105 1.64 -20.49 13.69
C VAL A 105 2.90 -19.65 13.44
N TRP A 106 2.79 -18.55 12.69
CA TRP A 106 3.92 -17.66 12.38
C TRP A 106 4.49 -16.98 13.63
N THR A 107 3.62 -16.56 14.56
CA THR A 107 4.04 -16.01 15.85
C THR A 107 4.81 -17.03 16.68
N ARG A 108 4.31 -18.27 16.79
CA ARG A 108 5.00 -19.36 17.50
C ARG A 108 6.35 -19.68 16.86
N LEU A 109 6.40 -19.69 15.53
CA LEU A 109 7.63 -19.92 14.78
C LEU A 109 8.68 -18.83 15.10
N GLY A 110 8.27 -17.55 15.12
CA GLY A 110 9.17 -16.46 15.51
C GLY A 110 9.70 -16.59 16.94
N GLN A 111 8.87 -17.08 17.87
CA GLN A 111 9.30 -17.37 19.24
C GLN A 111 10.34 -18.50 19.30
N LEU A 112 10.14 -19.58 18.54
CA LEU A 112 11.09 -20.71 18.49
C LEU A 112 12.44 -20.30 17.88
N LEU A 113 12.42 -19.36 16.94
CA LEU A 113 13.62 -18.89 16.25
C LEU A 113 14.29 -17.68 16.93
N GLY A 114 13.69 -17.16 18.01
CA GLY A 114 14.15 -15.96 18.72
C GLY A 114 14.17 -14.69 17.87
N GLN A 115 13.55 -14.70 16.69
CA GLN A 115 13.56 -13.59 15.74
C GLN A 115 12.33 -13.65 14.82
N ALA A 116 11.89 -12.49 14.33
CA ALA A 116 10.79 -12.41 13.37
C ALA A 116 11.21 -12.95 12.00
N VAL A 117 10.37 -13.81 11.42
CA VAL A 117 10.59 -14.38 10.09
C VAL A 117 10.04 -13.42 9.03
N PRO A 118 10.89 -12.94 8.09
CA PRO A 118 10.44 -12.05 7.03
C PRO A 118 9.48 -12.78 6.08
N VAL A 119 8.39 -12.10 5.74
CA VAL A 119 7.36 -12.60 4.83
C VAL A 119 7.38 -11.74 3.60
N TYR A 120 7.73 -12.33 2.45
CA TYR A 120 7.78 -11.63 1.17
C TYR A 120 6.37 -11.23 0.69
N SER A 121 5.43 -12.17 0.78
CA SER A 121 4.03 -11.93 0.46
C SER A 121 3.14 -13.00 1.09
N VAL A 122 1.87 -12.65 1.31
CA VAL A 122 0.83 -13.61 1.70
C VAL A 122 0.03 -13.97 0.45
N VAL A 123 -0.14 -15.26 0.19
CA VAL A 123 -0.77 -15.79 -1.03
C VAL A 123 -1.90 -16.79 -0.68
N PRO A 124 -2.79 -17.11 -1.63
CA PRO A 124 -3.73 -18.20 -1.43
C PRO A 124 -3.02 -19.55 -1.19
N SER A 125 -3.61 -20.38 -0.35
CA SER A 125 -3.18 -21.77 -0.14
C SER A 125 -3.44 -22.64 -1.38
N SER A 126 -2.80 -23.81 -1.43
CA SER A 126 -3.10 -24.88 -2.39
C SER A 126 -4.60 -25.21 -2.49
N SER A 127 -5.36 -25.02 -1.41
CA SER A 127 -6.83 -25.20 -1.38
C SER A 127 -7.63 -23.96 -1.82
N GLY A 128 -6.98 -22.92 -2.35
CA GLY A 128 -7.61 -21.68 -2.80
C GLY A 128 -8.00 -20.71 -1.68
N GLN A 129 -7.66 -21.00 -0.41
CA GLN A 129 -8.00 -20.12 0.70
C GLN A 129 -7.07 -18.90 0.73
N ALA A 130 -7.63 -17.71 0.57
CA ALA A 130 -6.88 -16.46 0.64
C ALA A 130 -6.23 -16.28 2.03
N GLY A 131 -4.98 -15.80 2.06
CA GLY A 131 -4.28 -15.52 3.31
C GLY A 131 -3.76 -16.75 4.07
N ALA A 132 -3.82 -17.95 3.48
CA ALA A 132 -3.48 -19.20 4.14
C ALA A 132 -2.09 -19.76 3.78
N ALA A 133 -1.35 -19.09 2.90
CA ALA A 133 0.03 -19.41 2.58
C ALA A 133 0.90 -18.15 2.55
N VAL A 134 2.19 -18.32 2.72
CA VAL A 134 3.18 -17.23 2.64
C VAL A 134 4.36 -17.61 1.79
N ILE A 135 4.90 -16.62 1.11
CA ILE A 135 6.17 -16.69 0.41
C ILE A 135 7.24 -16.07 1.30
N VAL A 136 8.34 -16.77 1.47
CA VAL A 136 9.50 -16.33 2.26
C VAL A 136 10.73 -16.14 1.37
N PRO A 137 11.71 -15.33 1.80
CA PRO A 137 12.99 -15.24 1.12
C PRO A 137 13.69 -16.61 0.98
N PRO A 138 14.45 -16.86 -0.12
CA PRO A 138 15.10 -18.15 -0.36
C PRO A 138 16.09 -18.58 0.74
N ASP A 139 16.77 -17.62 1.37
CA ASP A 139 17.68 -17.84 2.50
C ASP A 139 16.95 -18.31 3.77
N TRP A 140 15.67 -17.95 3.90
CA TRP A 140 14.79 -18.38 4.97
C TRP A 140 14.09 -19.71 4.67
N ALA A 141 13.78 -19.98 3.40
CA ALA A 141 13.09 -21.21 3.00
C ALA A 141 13.84 -22.48 3.47
N THR A 142 15.16 -22.52 3.33
CA THR A 142 16.00 -23.65 3.77
C THR A 142 16.00 -23.85 5.29
N ARG A 143 15.88 -22.77 6.07
CA ARG A 143 15.77 -22.88 7.54
C ARG A 143 14.38 -23.37 7.95
N LEU A 144 13.36 -22.88 7.25
CA LEU A 144 11.97 -23.22 7.50
C LEU A 144 11.59 -24.62 7.04
N SER A 145 12.27 -25.21 6.06
CA SER A 145 12.03 -26.61 5.70
C SER A 145 12.41 -27.58 6.84
N VAL A 146 13.35 -27.18 7.71
CA VAL A 146 13.79 -27.98 8.87
C VAL A 146 12.88 -27.75 10.07
N VAL A 147 12.62 -26.50 10.43
CA VAL A 147 11.89 -26.13 11.67
C VAL A 147 10.39 -25.97 11.45
N GLY A 148 9.97 -25.63 10.23
CA GLY A 148 8.58 -25.34 9.89
C GLY A 148 7.64 -26.49 10.17
N ARG A 149 8.04 -27.75 9.92
CA ARG A 149 7.22 -28.91 10.26
C ARG A 149 6.93 -29.04 11.75
N GLN A 150 7.88 -28.67 12.62
CA GLN A 150 7.66 -28.68 14.07
C GLN A 150 6.69 -27.58 14.51
N ALA A 151 6.62 -26.49 13.74
CA ALA A 151 5.66 -25.41 13.94
C ALA A 151 4.30 -25.66 13.27
N GLY A 152 4.13 -26.76 12.51
CA GLY A 152 2.90 -27.06 11.77
C GLY A 152 2.81 -26.42 10.39
N LEU A 153 3.95 -26.05 9.78
CA LEU A 153 4.05 -25.54 8.42
C LEU A 153 4.59 -26.59 7.46
N CYS A 154 3.94 -26.67 6.30
CA CYS A 154 4.26 -27.55 5.20
C CYS A 154 4.75 -26.72 4.01
N GLN A 155 5.84 -27.14 3.40
CA GLN A 155 6.38 -26.52 2.20
C GLN A 155 5.66 -27.08 0.99
N VAL A 156 5.00 -26.21 0.22
CA VAL A 156 4.24 -26.58 -0.99
C VAL A 156 4.92 -26.14 -2.28
N ALA A 157 5.83 -25.18 -2.20
CA ALA A 157 6.73 -24.79 -3.28
C ALA A 157 8.09 -24.38 -2.69
N PRO A 158 9.16 -24.22 -3.49
CA PRO A 158 10.51 -23.94 -2.98
C PRO A 158 10.60 -22.78 -1.98
N VAL A 159 9.74 -21.77 -2.10
CA VAL A 159 9.69 -20.60 -1.22
C VAL A 159 8.32 -20.39 -0.56
N GLN A 160 7.39 -21.34 -0.71
CA GLN A 160 6.00 -21.19 -0.25
C GLN A 160 5.68 -22.19 0.86
N PHE A 161 5.11 -21.66 1.95
CA PHE A 161 4.73 -22.43 3.14
C PHE A 161 3.27 -22.15 3.49
N GLU A 162 2.56 -23.19 3.90
CA GLU A 162 1.18 -23.12 4.40
C GLU A 162 1.01 -24.01 5.64
N ILE A 163 -0.12 -23.91 6.33
CA ILE A 163 -0.40 -24.76 7.50
C ILE A 163 -0.58 -26.20 7.03
N CYS A 164 0.10 -27.15 7.67
CA CYS A 164 -0.15 -28.58 7.45
C CYS A 164 -1.59 -28.92 7.85
N ARG A 165 -2.32 -29.58 6.96
CA ARG A 165 -3.62 -30.21 7.28
C ARG A 165 -3.43 -31.64 7.71
#